data_AF-A0A952TAD6-F1
#
_entry.id   AF-A0A952TAD6-F1
#
_cell.length_a   1.000
_cell.length_b   1.000
_cell.length_c   1.000
_cell.angle_alpha   90.00
_cell.angle_beta   90.00
_cell.angle_gamma   90.00
#
_symmetry.space_group_name_H-M   'P 1'
#
loop_
_entity.id
_entity.type
_entity.pdbx_description
1 polymer ?
#
loop_
_entity_poly.entity_id
_entity_poly.type
_entity_poly.pdbx_seq_one_letter_code
_entity_poly.pdbx_strand_id
1 'polypeptide(L)'
;MSAFRTIANVNQSPELINIKDGVLTVGSCFADAMGEKFIQHKFTVLKNPFGTTYNPLSIHTQLAYAIHNQLPAQHTFLENNDVHLNYNFHSSLSDLSQPALEKIVAETIGKAHYFLKNTNWLMITYGTAWMYTRKDTGEVVANCHKIPATEFEKELCTQKRMLDSFEDVYSKLKSFNPNLNIILTVSPVRHLKDTLELNSVSKSVLRLACHTLTQQHKDVHYFPAYEIMLDDLRDYRFYKTDMIHPSEDAETYIWNKFSDAYVDAPTQDFIQQWQSIRLALQHKPFHPTSAAHQAFLKNTLAQLESVSNIVNVDKEINGIKSAIQVTNKS
;
A
#
# COMPACT_ATOMS: atom_id res chain seq x y z
N MET A 1 -28.89 -15.72 16.38
CA MET A 1 -27.65 -14.94 16.12
C MET A 1 -26.69 -15.89 15.42
N SER A 2 -26.38 -15.69 14.14
CA SER A 2 -25.67 -16.69 13.31
C SER A 2 -24.15 -16.45 13.19
N ALA A 3 -23.60 -15.41 13.81
CA ALA A 3 -22.16 -15.14 13.82
C ALA A 3 -21.65 -15.11 15.27
N PHE A 4 -20.61 -15.89 15.55
CA PHE A 4 -19.90 -15.94 16.84
C PHE A 4 -18.95 -14.73 17.06
N ARG A 5 -18.97 -13.75 16.16
CA ARG A 5 -18.13 -12.54 16.18
C ARG A 5 -18.89 -11.34 15.63
N THR A 6 -18.45 -10.14 16.00
CA THR A 6 -18.96 -8.88 15.45
C THR A 6 -18.27 -8.60 14.13
N ILE A 7 -18.96 -8.91 13.02
CA ILE A 7 -18.42 -8.70 11.68
C ILE A 7 -18.46 -7.20 11.37
N ALA A 8 -17.32 -6.64 10.99
CA ALA A 8 -17.27 -5.27 10.52
C ALA A 8 -17.98 -5.16 9.16
N ASN A 9 -18.99 -4.30 9.10
CA ASN A 9 -19.70 -3.98 7.87
C ASN A 9 -18.97 -2.84 7.17
N VAL A 10 -18.47 -3.11 5.98
CA VAL A 10 -17.91 -2.08 5.10
C VAL A 10 -18.98 -1.77 4.07
N ASN A 11 -19.49 -0.55 4.09
CA ASN A 11 -20.49 -0.13 3.11
C ASN A 11 -19.84 -0.05 1.73
N GLN A 12 -20.62 -0.39 0.70
CA GLN A 12 -20.16 -0.20 -0.68
C GLN A 12 -19.85 1.26 -0.93
N SER A 13 -18.70 1.52 -1.55
CA SER A 13 -18.27 2.84 -1.96
C SER A 13 -19.17 3.36 -3.09
N PRO A 14 -19.51 4.66 -3.12
CA PRO A 14 -20.26 5.25 -4.23
C PRO A 14 -19.48 5.21 -5.55
N GLU A 15 -18.15 5.26 -5.46
CA GLU A 15 -17.22 5.14 -6.58
C GLU A 15 -16.49 3.79 -6.46
N LEU A 16 -16.37 3.06 -7.57
CA LEU A 16 -15.80 1.71 -7.61
C LEU A 16 -14.54 1.66 -8.47
N ILE A 17 -13.58 0.87 -8.01
CA ILE A 17 -12.34 0.53 -8.70
C ILE A 17 -12.66 -0.54 -9.75
N ASN A 18 -12.28 -0.27 -10.99
CA ASN A 18 -12.29 -1.28 -12.06
C ASN A 18 -10.87 -1.74 -12.40
N ILE A 19 -10.74 -2.86 -13.14
CA ILE A 19 -9.44 -3.47 -13.45
C ILE A 19 -8.47 -2.56 -14.22
N LYS A 20 -8.96 -1.54 -14.92
CA LYS A 20 -8.13 -0.60 -15.70
C LYS A 20 -7.68 0.60 -14.89
N ASP A 21 -8.23 0.81 -13.69
CA ASP A 21 -7.85 1.92 -12.84
C ASP A 21 -6.42 1.80 -12.34
N GLY A 22 -5.72 2.93 -12.28
CA GLY A 22 -4.44 3.05 -11.60
C GLY A 22 -4.63 3.25 -10.10
N VAL A 23 -3.88 2.49 -9.28
CA VAL A 23 -3.88 2.61 -7.82
C VAL A 23 -2.49 2.97 -7.29
N LEU A 24 -2.36 4.10 -6.61
CA LEU A 24 -1.16 4.45 -5.84
C LEU A 24 -1.41 4.14 -4.37
N THR A 25 -0.54 3.35 -3.75
CA THR A 25 -0.57 3.11 -2.30
C THR A 25 0.60 3.80 -1.63
N VAL A 26 0.38 4.47 -0.50
CA VAL A 26 1.44 5.12 0.30
C VAL A 26 1.19 4.94 1.79
N GLY A 27 2.27 4.87 2.57
CA GLY A 27 2.21 4.95 4.03
C GLY A 27 2.86 3.77 4.74
N SER A 28 2.20 3.26 5.78
CA SER A 28 2.76 2.20 6.65
C SER A 28 3.03 0.90 5.88
N CYS A 29 3.67 -0.09 6.52
CA CYS A 29 3.88 -1.41 5.91
C CYS A 29 2.58 -2.13 5.48
N PHE A 30 1.43 -1.74 6.04
CA PHE A 30 0.14 -2.24 5.56
C PHE A 30 -0.26 -1.67 4.18
N ALA A 31 0.26 -0.51 3.79
CA ALA A 31 0.13 -0.02 2.41
C ALA A 31 0.84 -0.97 1.42
N ASP A 32 2.00 -1.51 1.80
CA ASP A 32 2.69 -2.52 1.01
C ASP A 32 1.87 -3.80 0.88
N ALA A 33 1.24 -4.27 1.96
CA ALA A 33 0.38 -5.45 1.93
C ALA A 33 -0.82 -5.25 0.97
N MET A 34 -1.50 -4.11 1.06
CA MET A 34 -2.62 -3.78 0.16
C MET A 34 -2.15 -3.63 -1.30
N GLY A 35 -1.06 -2.91 -1.54
CA GLY A 35 -0.48 -2.78 -2.88
C GLY A 35 -0.07 -4.12 -3.48
N GLU A 36 0.44 -5.04 -2.67
CA GLU A 36 0.75 -6.40 -3.09
C GLU A 36 -0.51 -7.18 -3.48
N LYS A 37 -1.62 -7.04 -2.75
CA LYS A 37 -2.90 -7.65 -3.12
C LYS A 37 -3.40 -7.12 -4.47
N PHE A 38 -3.35 -5.81 -4.70
CA PHE A 38 -3.70 -5.25 -6.01
C PHE A 38 -2.82 -5.81 -7.15
N ILE A 39 -1.49 -5.86 -6.97
CA ILE A 39 -0.56 -6.43 -7.96
C ILE A 39 -0.89 -7.92 -8.23
N GLN A 40 -1.10 -8.68 -7.17
CA GLN A 40 -1.48 -10.08 -7.22
C GLN A 40 -2.76 -10.34 -8.02
N HIS A 41 -3.67 -9.36 -8.03
CA HIS A 41 -4.93 -9.36 -8.76
C HIS A 41 -4.89 -8.54 -10.06
N LYS A 42 -3.69 -8.30 -10.61
CA LYS A 42 -3.43 -7.72 -11.94
C LYS A 42 -3.87 -6.26 -12.16
N PHE A 43 -4.14 -5.52 -11.08
CA PHE A 43 -4.35 -4.07 -11.18
C PHE A 43 -3.06 -3.35 -11.58
N THR A 44 -3.22 -2.16 -12.17
CA THR A 44 -2.09 -1.24 -12.42
C THR A 44 -1.77 -0.48 -11.14
N VAL A 45 -0.62 -0.77 -10.52
CA VAL A 45 -0.29 -0.28 -9.18
C VAL A 45 1.10 0.32 -9.12
N LEU A 46 1.22 1.48 -8.45
CA LEU A 46 2.48 1.95 -7.90
C LEU A 46 2.45 1.76 -6.38
N LYS A 47 3.18 0.75 -5.90
CA LYS A 47 3.19 0.35 -4.50
C LYS A 47 4.24 1.13 -3.71
N ASN A 48 3.80 1.89 -2.72
CA ASN A 48 4.58 2.58 -1.68
C ASN A 48 5.96 3.09 -2.17
N PRO A 49 6.01 3.96 -3.20
CA PRO A 49 7.25 4.27 -3.91
C PRO A 49 8.33 4.89 -3.01
N PHE A 50 7.93 5.59 -1.95
CA PHE A 50 8.83 6.26 -1.00
C PHE A 50 9.29 5.35 0.16
N GLY A 51 8.84 4.09 0.14
CA GLY A 51 8.99 3.13 1.23
C GLY A 51 8.10 3.45 2.44
N THR A 52 8.21 2.61 3.47
CA THR A 52 7.32 2.66 4.62
C THR A 52 7.45 3.97 5.39
N THR A 53 6.34 4.71 5.46
CA THR A 53 6.25 6.00 6.18
C THR A 53 4.98 6.03 7.02
N TYR A 54 5.08 6.33 8.31
CA TYR A 54 3.96 6.09 9.23
C TYR A 54 3.13 7.32 9.56
N ASN A 55 3.76 8.50 9.70
CA ASN A 55 3.07 9.69 10.19
C ASN A 55 2.44 10.49 9.03
N PRO A 56 1.27 11.11 9.24
CA PRO A 56 0.56 11.83 8.17
C PRO A 56 1.38 12.92 7.49
N LEU A 57 2.06 13.77 8.27
CA LEU A 57 2.77 14.93 7.73
C LEU A 57 3.90 14.52 6.78
N SER A 58 4.68 13.51 7.13
CA SER A 58 5.73 13.00 6.23
C SER A 58 5.17 12.40 4.95
N ILE A 59 4.04 11.68 5.01
CA ILE A 59 3.37 11.16 3.81
C ILE A 59 2.90 12.30 2.92
N HIS A 60 2.33 13.36 3.49
CA HIS A 60 1.88 14.54 2.74
C HIS A 60 3.06 15.27 2.08
N THR A 61 4.18 15.41 2.79
CA THR A 61 5.43 15.96 2.22
C THR A 61 5.93 15.13 1.03
N GLN A 62 5.93 13.81 1.13
CA GLN A 62 6.33 12.92 0.03
C GLN A 62 5.41 13.05 -1.20
N LEU A 63 4.09 13.13 -0.97
CA LEU A 63 3.13 13.40 -2.04
C LEU A 63 3.35 14.77 -2.68
N ALA A 64 3.67 15.80 -1.89
CA ALA A 64 4.02 17.12 -2.40
C ALA A 64 5.27 17.08 -3.30
N TYR A 65 6.31 16.32 -2.92
CA TYR A 65 7.48 16.11 -3.79
C TYR A 65 7.10 15.46 -5.13
N ALA A 66 6.23 14.44 -5.12
CA ALA A 66 5.71 13.86 -6.36
C ALA A 66 4.91 14.86 -7.19
N ILE A 67 4.01 15.63 -6.60
CA ILE A 67 3.19 16.62 -7.32
C ILE A 67 4.08 17.64 -8.04
N HIS A 68 5.07 18.19 -7.33
CA HIS A 68 5.96 19.22 -7.86
C HIS A 68 7.13 18.67 -8.68
N ASN A 69 7.33 17.35 -8.69
CA ASN A 69 8.48 16.68 -9.30
C ASN A 69 9.82 17.32 -8.88
N GLN A 70 9.96 17.58 -7.58
CA GLN A 70 11.07 18.37 -7.04
C GLN A 70 11.87 17.57 -6.03
N LEU A 71 13.20 17.66 -6.11
CA LEU A 71 14.11 17.09 -5.12
C LEU A 71 13.94 17.76 -3.73
N PRO A 72 14.14 17.00 -2.64
CA PRO A 72 14.16 17.57 -1.31
C PRO A 72 15.33 18.54 -1.12
N ALA A 73 15.21 19.43 -0.15
CA ALA A 73 16.23 20.44 0.13
C ALA A 73 17.55 19.79 0.58
N GLN A 74 18.68 20.40 0.23
CA GLN A 74 20.01 19.82 0.45
C GLN A 74 20.31 19.51 1.92
N HIS A 75 19.81 20.30 2.87
CA HIS A 75 20.00 20.07 4.32
C HIS A 75 19.21 18.88 4.88
N THR A 76 18.36 18.23 4.07
CA THR A 76 17.62 17.03 4.45
C THR A 76 18.37 15.74 4.14
N PHE A 77 19.45 15.82 3.34
CA PHE A 77 20.38 14.72 3.12
C PHE A 77 21.33 14.60 4.30
N LEU A 78 21.72 13.37 4.61
CA LEU A 78 22.60 13.04 5.71
C LEU A 78 23.40 11.79 5.37
N GLU A 79 24.43 11.53 6.17
CA GLU A 79 25.21 10.30 6.14
C GLU A 79 25.20 9.68 7.54
N ASN A 80 25.02 8.36 7.62
CA ASN A 80 25.16 7.61 8.87
C ASN A 80 25.76 6.23 8.60
N ASN A 81 26.91 5.93 9.23
CA ASN A 81 27.69 4.69 9.00
C ASN A 81 27.97 4.43 7.51
N ASP A 82 28.55 5.40 6.82
CA ASP A 82 28.92 5.35 5.38
C ASP A 82 27.73 5.20 4.42
N VAL A 83 26.49 5.35 4.91
CA VAL A 83 25.27 5.29 4.09
C VAL A 83 24.66 6.68 4.00
N HIS A 84 24.54 7.18 2.77
CA HIS A 84 23.79 8.39 2.47
C HIS A 84 22.30 8.11 2.47
N LEU A 85 21.55 9.00 3.13
CA LEU A 85 20.12 8.88 3.41
C LEU A 85 19.44 10.24 3.19
N ASN A 86 18.11 10.27 3.33
CA ASN A 86 17.35 11.51 3.37
C ASN A 86 16.24 11.41 4.43
N TYR A 87 16.12 12.42 5.30
CA TYR A 87 15.15 12.43 6.40
C TYR A 87 13.68 12.26 5.98
N ASN A 88 13.34 12.64 4.74
CA ASN A 88 11.98 12.60 4.22
C ASN A 88 11.61 11.28 3.54
N PHE A 89 12.54 10.33 3.44
CA PHE A 89 12.33 9.05 2.75
C PHE A 89 12.72 7.85 3.62
N HIS A 90 12.16 6.68 3.29
CA HIS A 90 12.50 5.43 3.97
C HIS A 90 13.96 5.03 3.72
N SER A 91 14.57 4.29 4.65
CA SER A 91 15.98 3.88 4.54
C SER A 91 16.28 2.89 3.42
N SER A 92 15.26 2.39 2.71
CA SER A 92 15.46 1.63 1.46
C SER A 92 15.89 2.53 0.30
N LEU A 93 15.69 3.85 0.43
CA LEU A 93 16.21 4.85 -0.48
C LEU A 93 17.51 5.37 0.13
N SER A 94 18.59 4.67 -0.17
CA SER A 94 19.91 4.91 0.39
C SER A 94 20.97 4.51 -0.62
N ASP A 95 22.15 5.11 -0.53
CA ASP A 95 23.31 4.71 -1.33
C ASP A 95 24.61 4.98 -0.56
N LEU A 96 25.74 4.47 -1.05
CA LEU A 96 27.07 4.79 -0.52
C LEU A 96 27.63 6.10 -1.09
N SER A 97 26.87 6.79 -1.95
CA SER A 97 27.22 8.08 -2.54
C SER A 97 26.02 9.03 -2.57
N GLN A 98 26.18 10.26 -2.06
CA GLN A 98 25.10 11.26 -2.10
C GLN A 98 24.57 11.53 -3.52
N PRO A 99 25.40 11.77 -4.55
CA PRO A 99 24.90 11.92 -5.93
C PRO A 99 24.08 10.72 -6.44
N ALA A 100 24.45 9.49 -6.03
CA ALA A 100 23.70 8.30 -6.40
C ALA A 100 22.36 8.24 -5.66
N LEU A 101 22.32 8.57 -4.38
CA LEU A 101 21.07 8.72 -3.63
C LEU A 101 20.16 9.79 -4.25
N GLU A 102 20.68 10.97 -4.57
CA GLU A 102 19.90 12.05 -5.21
C GLU A 102 19.27 11.57 -6.51
N LYS A 103 19.99 10.77 -7.30
CA LYS A 103 19.45 10.13 -8.50
C LYS A 103 18.32 9.14 -8.18
N ILE A 104 18.50 8.26 -7.19
CA ILE A 104 17.46 7.32 -6.75
C ILE A 104 16.19 8.07 -6.30
N VAL A 105 16.37 9.14 -5.53
CA VAL A 105 15.26 9.98 -5.05
C VAL A 105 14.58 10.69 -6.22
N ALA A 106 15.33 11.27 -7.16
CA ALA A 106 14.78 11.90 -8.37
C ALA A 106 13.97 10.91 -9.21
N GLU A 107 14.50 9.71 -9.46
CA GLU A 107 13.82 8.67 -10.23
C GLU A 107 12.54 8.18 -9.52
N THR A 108 12.59 8.04 -8.19
CA THR A 108 11.42 7.65 -7.39
C THR A 108 10.34 8.72 -7.45
N ILE A 109 10.70 9.98 -7.23
CA ILE A 109 9.79 11.13 -7.32
C ILE A 109 9.19 11.22 -8.72
N GLY A 110 10.01 11.11 -9.77
CA GLY A 110 9.55 11.15 -11.15
C GLY A 110 8.58 10.02 -11.47
N LYS A 111 8.88 8.78 -11.04
CA LYS A 111 7.97 7.64 -11.20
C LYS A 111 6.63 7.89 -10.51
N ALA A 112 6.65 8.40 -9.28
CA ALA A 112 5.44 8.75 -8.54
C ALA A 112 4.67 9.90 -9.20
N HIS A 113 5.36 10.94 -9.69
CA HIS A 113 4.77 12.07 -10.41
C HIS A 113 3.96 11.63 -11.63
N TYR A 114 4.59 10.87 -12.53
CA TYR A 114 3.95 10.44 -13.78
C TYR A 114 2.80 9.47 -13.53
N PHE A 115 2.95 8.57 -12.55
CA PHE A 115 1.88 7.65 -12.18
C PHE A 115 0.69 8.40 -11.57
N LEU A 116 0.95 9.27 -10.58
CA LEU A 116 -0.07 10.04 -9.85
C LEU A 116 -0.92 10.91 -10.78
N LYS A 117 -0.33 11.44 -11.87
CA LYS A 117 -1.02 12.30 -12.83
C LYS A 117 -2.20 11.63 -13.53
N ASN A 118 -2.13 10.31 -13.72
CA ASN A 118 -3.18 9.52 -14.39
C ASN A 118 -3.78 8.45 -13.47
N THR A 119 -3.50 8.52 -12.17
CA THR A 119 -4.01 7.58 -11.17
C THR A 119 -5.48 7.87 -10.88
N ASN A 120 -6.28 6.83 -10.74
CA ASN A 120 -7.69 6.95 -10.36
C ASN A 120 -7.86 6.96 -8.84
N TRP A 121 -7.03 6.17 -8.14
CA TRP A 121 -7.14 5.95 -6.69
C TRP A 121 -5.82 6.13 -5.96
N LEU A 122 -5.81 7.00 -4.94
CA LEU A 122 -4.73 7.13 -3.97
C LEU A 122 -5.17 6.54 -2.63
N MET A 123 -4.53 5.45 -2.20
CA MET A 123 -4.75 4.85 -0.89
C MET A 123 -3.65 5.27 0.09
N ILE A 124 -4.02 6.00 1.14
CA ILE A 124 -3.12 6.48 2.19
C ILE A 124 -3.36 5.67 3.46
N THR A 125 -2.32 4.99 3.93
CA THR A 125 -2.36 4.20 5.17
C THR A 125 -1.55 4.86 6.28
N TYR A 126 -2.23 5.53 7.20
CA TYR A 126 -1.58 6.15 8.36
C TYR A 126 -1.21 5.10 9.42
N GLY A 127 0.05 5.11 9.84
CA GLY A 127 0.58 4.20 10.85
C GLY A 127 0.44 4.74 12.27
N THR A 128 0.95 5.95 12.51
CA THR A 128 1.03 6.56 13.85
C THR A 128 0.87 8.08 13.79
N ALA A 129 0.24 8.67 14.80
CA ALA A 129 0.19 10.10 15.06
C ALA A 129 1.48 10.64 15.71
N TRP A 130 2.37 9.77 16.20
CA TRP A 130 3.66 10.19 16.75
C TRP A 130 4.59 10.67 15.65
N MET A 131 5.17 11.85 15.84
CA MET A 131 6.11 12.47 14.92
C MET A 131 7.45 12.69 15.61
N TYR A 132 8.49 12.78 14.79
CA TYR A 132 9.82 13.18 15.20
C TYR A 132 10.16 14.45 14.42
N THR A 133 10.50 15.49 15.15
CA THR A 133 10.88 16.78 14.62
C THR A 133 12.35 17.02 14.90
N ARG A 134 13.11 17.39 13.87
CA ARG A 134 14.51 17.78 14.03
C ARG A 134 14.61 19.03 14.88
N LYS A 135 15.45 19.02 15.93
CA LYS A 135 15.62 20.18 16.82
C LYS A 135 16.36 21.34 16.17
N ASP A 136 17.22 21.07 15.20
CA ASP A 136 18.02 22.08 14.50
C ASP A 136 17.22 22.84 13.44
N THR A 137 16.27 22.19 12.75
CA THR A 137 15.47 22.82 11.68
C THR A 137 13.99 23.02 12.01
N GLY A 138 13.46 22.32 13.02
CA GLY A 138 12.02 22.26 13.29
C GLY A 138 11.22 21.43 12.29
N GLU A 139 11.88 20.69 11.40
CA GLU A 139 11.22 19.90 10.36
C GLU A 139 10.84 18.50 10.83
N VAL A 140 9.64 18.05 10.45
CA VAL A 140 9.19 16.67 10.69
C VAL A 140 9.90 15.72 9.75
N VAL A 141 10.40 14.60 10.27
CA VAL A 141 11.09 13.57 9.49
C VAL A 141 10.26 12.32 9.29
N ALA A 142 10.40 11.68 8.13
CA ALA A 142 9.81 10.38 7.84
C ALA A 142 10.55 9.25 8.58
N ASN A 143 11.88 9.39 8.70
CA ASN A 143 12.74 8.41 9.32
C ASN A 143 13.92 9.10 10.05
N CYS A 144 14.18 8.68 11.29
CA CYS A 144 15.31 9.19 12.08
C CYS A 144 16.65 8.54 11.71
N HIS A 145 16.66 7.51 10.87
CA HIS A 145 17.87 6.89 10.30
C HIS A 145 18.90 6.43 11.34
N LYS A 146 18.42 6.01 12.53
CA LYS A 146 19.24 5.63 13.70
C LYS A 146 20.17 6.74 14.21
N ILE A 147 19.92 8.00 13.85
CA ILE A 147 20.54 9.17 14.49
C ILE A 147 20.08 9.22 15.96
N PRO A 148 20.94 9.67 16.90
CA PRO A 148 20.60 9.73 18.32
C PRO A 148 19.27 10.43 18.57
N ALA A 149 18.43 9.85 19.45
CA ALA A 149 17.11 10.38 19.76
C ALA A 149 17.16 11.80 20.38
N THR A 150 18.31 12.22 20.91
CA THR A 150 18.56 13.57 21.43
C THR A 150 18.42 14.66 20.37
N GLU A 151 18.63 14.33 19.10
CA GLU A 151 18.53 15.26 17.96
C GLU A 151 17.09 15.53 17.54
N PHE A 152 16.14 14.77 18.09
CA PHE A 152 14.72 14.87 17.74
C PHE A 152 13.88 15.23 18.95
N GLU A 153 12.83 15.99 18.69
CA GLU A 153 11.69 16.14 19.57
C GLU A 153 10.59 15.17 19.13
N LYS A 154 10.12 14.35 20.06
CA LYS A 154 9.01 13.43 19.80
C LYS A 154 7.72 14.02 20.34
N GLU A 155 6.74 14.18 19.47
CA GLU A 155 5.44 14.78 19.82
C GLU A 155 4.27 13.99 19.23
N LEU A 156 3.12 14.05 19.90
CA LEU A 156 1.87 13.54 19.36
C LEU A 156 1.29 14.62 18.44
N CYS A 157 1.17 14.32 17.14
CA CYS A 157 0.56 15.23 16.20
C CYS A 157 -0.90 15.48 16.57
N THR A 158 -1.30 16.75 16.63
CA THR A 158 -2.68 17.12 16.91
C THR A 158 -3.55 16.88 15.69
N GLN A 159 -4.84 16.59 15.91
CA GLN A 159 -5.81 16.47 14.82
C GLN A 159 -5.78 17.71 13.92
N LYS A 160 -5.79 18.92 14.49
CA LYS A 160 -5.75 20.17 13.71
C LYS A 160 -4.55 20.21 12.74
N ARG A 161 -3.34 19.89 13.23
CA ARG A 161 -2.13 19.91 12.40
C ARG A 161 -2.19 18.86 11.28
N MET A 162 -2.80 17.70 11.52
CA MET A 162 -3.05 16.71 10.46
C MET A 162 -4.04 17.21 9.41
N LEU A 163 -5.15 17.84 9.83
CA LEU A 163 -6.15 18.39 8.92
C LEU A 163 -5.58 19.51 8.07
N ASP A 164 -4.87 20.46 8.67
CA ASP A 164 -4.23 21.58 7.96
C ASP A 164 -3.22 21.05 6.93
N SER A 165 -2.41 20.05 7.31
CA SER A 165 -1.45 19.42 6.39
C SER A 165 -2.13 18.62 5.29
N PHE A 166 -3.24 17.94 5.58
CA PHE A 166 -3.99 17.20 4.57
C PHE A 166 -4.65 18.16 3.57
N GLU A 167 -5.26 19.25 4.03
CA GLU A 167 -5.91 20.23 3.16
C GLU A 167 -4.93 20.85 2.16
N ASP A 168 -3.72 21.19 2.62
CA ASP A 168 -2.65 21.70 1.75
C ASP A 168 -2.29 20.69 0.64
N VAL A 169 -2.05 19.42 0.99
CA VAL A 169 -1.73 18.41 -0.04
C VAL A 169 -2.96 18.03 -0.88
N TYR A 170 -4.16 18.04 -0.31
CA TYR A 170 -5.42 17.75 -1.00
C TYR A 170 -5.66 18.76 -2.11
N SER A 171 -5.57 20.06 -1.82
CA SER A 171 -5.75 21.11 -2.83
C SER A 171 -4.77 20.97 -4.00
N LYS A 172 -3.51 20.63 -3.69
CA LYS A 172 -2.47 20.36 -4.69
C LYS A 172 -2.76 19.09 -5.50
N LEU A 173 -3.18 18.01 -4.85
CA LEU A 173 -3.60 16.77 -5.51
C LEU A 173 -4.74 17.02 -6.49
N LYS A 174 -5.78 17.76 -6.07
CA LYS A 174 -6.92 18.07 -6.91
C LYS A 174 -6.59 19.01 -8.06
N SER A 175 -5.68 19.96 -7.85
CA SER A 175 -5.16 20.77 -8.95
C SER A 175 -4.33 19.96 -9.94
N PHE A 176 -3.61 18.94 -9.47
CA PHE A 176 -2.71 18.12 -10.29
C PHE A 176 -3.47 17.01 -11.05
N ASN A 177 -4.45 16.39 -10.40
CA ASN A 177 -5.32 15.34 -10.91
C ASN A 177 -6.73 15.51 -10.33
N PRO A 178 -7.63 16.24 -11.02
CA PRO A 178 -8.97 16.56 -10.53
C PRO A 178 -9.88 15.35 -10.28
N ASN A 179 -9.62 14.22 -10.95
CA ASN A 179 -10.47 13.02 -10.89
C ASN A 179 -9.97 11.99 -9.86
N LEU A 180 -8.92 12.29 -9.11
CA LEU A 180 -8.31 11.36 -8.16
C LEU A 180 -9.24 11.09 -6.98
N ASN A 181 -9.67 9.85 -6.76
CA ASN A 181 -10.33 9.46 -5.51
C ASN A 181 -9.28 9.09 -4.45
N ILE A 182 -9.57 9.39 -3.18
CA ILE A 182 -8.64 9.13 -2.07
C ILE A 182 -9.29 8.17 -1.07
N ILE A 183 -8.58 7.09 -0.71
CA ILE A 183 -8.98 6.16 0.34
C ILE A 183 -8.02 6.34 1.51
N LEU A 184 -8.53 6.80 2.64
CA LEU A 184 -7.80 6.82 3.90
C LEU A 184 -8.05 5.51 4.65
N THR A 185 -7.01 4.98 5.27
CA THR A 185 -7.14 3.89 6.24
C THR A 185 -6.15 4.09 7.39
N VAL A 186 -6.54 3.62 8.57
CA VAL A 186 -5.61 3.51 9.70
C VAL A 186 -5.00 2.11 9.65
N SER A 187 -3.67 2.03 9.79
CA SER A 187 -2.96 0.75 9.74
C SER A 187 -3.44 -0.18 10.86
N PRO A 188 -3.76 -1.46 10.56
CA PRO A 188 -4.07 -2.47 11.58
C PRO A 188 -2.84 -2.93 12.38
N VAL A 189 -1.63 -2.53 11.97
CA VAL A 189 -0.38 -2.90 12.65
C VAL A 189 -0.26 -2.19 14.00
N ARG A 190 0.11 -2.95 15.03
CA ARG A 190 0.30 -2.45 16.40
C ARG A 190 1.67 -1.77 16.55
N HIS A 191 1.71 -0.50 16.95
CA HIS A 191 2.96 0.20 17.23
C HIS A 191 3.36 0.02 18.71
N LEU A 192 4.02 -1.10 19.03
CA LEU A 192 4.40 -1.44 20.41
C LEU A 192 5.71 -0.81 20.90
N LYS A 193 6.45 -0.09 20.03
CA LYS A 193 7.72 0.59 20.43
C LYS A 193 7.52 1.62 21.54
N ASP A 194 6.31 2.15 21.67
CA ASP A 194 5.91 3.02 22.77
C ASP A 194 5.23 2.17 23.84
N THR A 195 3.90 2.19 23.90
CA THR A 195 3.08 1.33 24.74
C THR A 195 1.75 1.03 24.04
N LEU A 196 0.99 0.04 24.53
CA LEU A 196 -0.37 -0.23 24.03
C LEU A 196 -1.32 0.97 24.24
N GLU A 197 -1.16 1.69 25.35
CA GLU A 197 -1.93 2.88 25.67
C GLU A 197 -1.63 4.01 24.68
N LEU A 198 -0.34 4.32 24.44
CA LEU A 198 0.07 5.36 23.51
C LEU A 198 -0.21 4.98 22.05
N ASN A 199 -0.19 3.69 21.70
CA ASN A 199 -0.68 3.23 20.41
C ASN A 199 -2.18 3.51 20.26
N SER A 200 -2.97 3.24 21.31
CA SER A 200 -4.42 3.50 21.27
C SER A 200 -4.73 5.00 21.14
N VAL A 201 -4.02 5.86 21.89
CA VAL A 201 -4.09 7.32 21.74
C VAL A 201 -3.75 7.71 20.30
N SER A 202 -2.62 7.24 19.77
CA SER A 202 -2.17 7.52 18.41
C SER A 202 -3.21 7.14 17.35
N LYS A 203 -3.73 5.90 17.41
CA LYS A 203 -4.77 5.41 16.48
C LYS A 203 -6.08 6.19 16.61
N SER A 204 -6.46 6.61 17.82
CA SER A 204 -7.67 7.41 18.04
C SER A 204 -7.59 8.78 17.36
N VAL A 205 -6.42 9.44 17.42
CA VAL A 205 -6.19 10.72 16.75
C VAL A 205 -6.25 10.55 15.23
N LEU A 206 -5.57 9.52 14.69
CA LEU A 206 -5.62 9.21 13.26
C LEU A 206 -7.06 8.93 12.80
N ARG A 207 -7.82 8.15 13.58
CA ARG A 207 -9.21 7.85 13.25
C ARG A 207 -10.05 9.11 13.22
N LEU A 208 -9.93 9.96 14.23
CA LEU A 208 -10.68 11.21 14.31
C LEU A 208 -10.37 12.14 13.12
N ALA A 209 -9.08 12.23 12.74
CA ALA A 209 -8.67 12.97 11.55
C ALA A 209 -9.29 12.39 10.28
N CYS A 210 -9.17 11.07 10.03
CA CYS A 210 -9.79 10.42 8.86
C CYS A 210 -11.30 10.66 8.80
N HIS A 211 -12.01 10.52 9.93
CA HIS A 211 -13.45 10.79 9.98
C HIS A 211 -13.77 12.22 9.56
N THR A 212 -13.07 13.20 10.14
CA THR A 212 -13.27 14.62 9.81
C THR A 212 -13.06 14.88 8.32
N LEU A 213 -11.98 14.35 7.74
CA LEU A 213 -11.68 14.51 6.31
C LEU A 213 -12.75 13.89 5.40
N THR A 214 -13.26 12.71 5.73
CA THR A 214 -14.38 12.11 4.96
C THR A 214 -15.69 12.88 5.06
N GLN A 215 -15.89 13.71 6.09
CA GLN A 215 -17.05 14.60 6.17
C GLN A 215 -16.84 15.90 5.38
N GLN A 216 -15.59 16.31 5.17
CA GLN A 216 -15.24 17.54 4.48
C GLN A 216 -15.16 17.37 2.96
N HIS A 217 -14.78 16.18 2.48
CA HIS A 217 -14.55 15.91 1.06
C HIS A 217 -15.29 14.65 0.61
N LYS A 218 -16.11 14.78 -0.45
CA LYS A 218 -16.95 13.68 -0.97
C LYS A 218 -16.16 12.56 -1.66
N ASP A 219 -14.99 12.91 -2.18
CA ASP A 219 -14.04 12.06 -2.91
C ASP A 219 -12.91 11.54 -2.01
N VAL A 220 -13.09 11.68 -0.69
CA VAL A 220 -12.23 11.08 0.33
C VAL A 220 -13.07 10.07 1.10
N HIS A 221 -12.62 8.81 1.07
CA HIS A 221 -13.31 7.69 1.69
C HIS A 221 -12.47 7.12 2.84
N TYR A 222 -13.12 6.39 3.75
CA TYR A 222 -12.42 5.68 4.82
C TYR A 222 -12.66 4.17 4.72
N PHE A 223 -11.58 3.41 4.61
CA PHE A 223 -11.61 1.95 4.70
C PHE A 223 -11.22 1.50 6.11
N PRO A 224 -12.06 0.72 6.83
CA PRO A 224 -11.86 0.41 8.25
C PRO A 224 -10.95 -0.82 8.48
N ALA A 225 -9.74 -0.83 7.91
CA ALA A 225 -8.82 -1.96 8.08
C ALA A 225 -8.42 -2.18 9.55
N TYR A 226 -8.27 -1.09 10.31
CA TYR A 226 -7.91 -1.11 11.72
C TYR A 226 -9.01 -1.77 12.58
N GLU A 227 -10.26 -1.38 12.36
CA GLU A 227 -11.42 -1.93 13.08
C GLU A 227 -11.68 -3.39 12.69
N ILE A 228 -11.54 -3.75 11.40
CA ILE A 228 -11.63 -5.16 10.98
C ILE A 228 -10.61 -6.01 11.75
N MET A 229 -9.37 -5.53 11.85
CA MET A 229 -8.33 -6.27 12.56
C MET A 229 -8.61 -6.39 14.06
N LEU A 230 -9.10 -5.32 14.70
CA LEU A 230 -9.30 -5.32 16.15
C LEU A 230 -10.58 -6.02 16.61
N ASP A 231 -11.67 -5.86 15.86
CA ASP A 231 -13.00 -6.27 16.31
C ASP A 231 -13.46 -7.58 15.65
N ASP A 232 -13.16 -7.78 14.35
CA ASP A 232 -13.57 -8.97 13.60
C ASP A 232 -12.50 -10.08 13.64
N LEU A 233 -11.22 -9.69 13.60
CA LEU A 233 -10.04 -10.57 13.62
C LEU A 233 -9.27 -10.48 14.94
N ARG A 234 -10.00 -10.37 16.07
CA ARG A 234 -9.44 -10.08 17.39
C ARG A 234 -8.42 -11.09 17.93
N ASP A 235 -8.46 -12.33 17.46
CA ASP A 235 -7.64 -13.45 17.95
C ASP A 235 -6.17 -13.40 17.48
N TYR A 236 -5.22 -13.79 18.33
CA TYR A 236 -3.79 -13.81 18.01
C TYR A 236 -3.43 -14.68 16.80
N ARG A 237 -4.26 -15.66 16.42
CA ARG A 237 -4.09 -16.45 15.19
C ARG A 237 -4.03 -15.60 13.91
N PHE A 238 -4.57 -14.38 13.96
CA PHE A 238 -4.57 -13.44 12.85
C PHE A 238 -3.35 -12.53 12.84
N TYR A 239 -2.38 -12.74 13.73
CA TYR A 239 -1.12 -12.02 13.75
C TYR A 239 0.02 -12.94 13.28
N LYS A 240 1.07 -12.34 12.72
CA LYS A 240 2.34 -13.02 12.45
C LYS A 240 3.02 -13.40 13.77
N THR A 241 4.14 -14.12 13.68
CA THR A 241 4.92 -14.58 14.85
C THR A 241 5.41 -13.45 15.75
N ASP A 242 5.49 -12.22 15.23
CA ASP A 242 5.82 -11.02 16.00
C ASP A 242 4.65 -10.45 16.83
N MET A 243 3.44 -11.00 16.71
CA MET A 243 2.22 -10.58 17.41
C MET A 243 1.81 -9.12 17.14
N ILE A 244 2.36 -8.51 16.08
CA ILE A 244 2.22 -7.09 15.74
C ILE A 244 1.58 -6.92 14.37
N HIS A 245 2.06 -7.66 13.37
CA HIS A 245 1.60 -7.55 11.99
C HIS A 245 0.46 -8.55 11.72
N PRO A 246 -0.53 -8.18 10.89
CA PRO A 246 -1.55 -9.14 10.42
C PRO A 246 -0.90 -10.33 9.70
N SER A 247 -1.44 -11.53 9.89
CA SER A 247 -1.07 -12.73 9.15
C SER A 247 -1.57 -12.68 7.71
N GLU A 248 -1.11 -13.60 6.85
CA GLU A 248 -1.57 -13.67 5.46
C GLU A 248 -3.09 -13.93 5.36
N ASP A 249 -3.65 -14.73 6.27
CA ASP A 249 -5.09 -14.96 6.37
C ASP A 249 -5.83 -13.68 6.73
N ALA A 250 -5.29 -12.88 7.64
CA ALA A 250 -5.88 -11.59 8.03
C ALA A 250 -5.79 -10.57 6.89
N GLU A 251 -4.64 -10.47 6.22
CA GLU A 251 -4.45 -9.61 5.04
C GLU A 251 -5.42 -10.02 3.91
N THR A 252 -5.63 -11.32 3.69
CA THR A 252 -6.58 -11.84 2.69
C THR A 252 -8.03 -11.53 3.09
N TYR A 253 -8.38 -11.68 4.37
CA TYR A 253 -9.71 -11.33 4.86
C TYR A 253 -10.02 -9.84 4.68
N ILE A 254 -9.07 -8.98 5.05
CA ILE A 254 -9.20 -7.52 4.89
C ILE A 254 -9.28 -7.16 3.40
N TRP A 255 -8.47 -7.80 2.54
CA TRP A 255 -8.57 -7.61 1.09
C TRP A 255 -9.95 -7.99 0.54
N ASN A 256 -10.53 -9.10 0.97
CA ASN A 256 -11.87 -9.49 0.50
C ASN A 256 -12.91 -8.45 0.93
N LYS A 257 -12.87 -7.98 2.18
CA LYS A 257 -13.72 -6.88 2.66
C LYS A 257 -13.53 -5.59 1.87
N PHE A 258 -12.30 -5.30 1.47
CA PHE A 258 -11.99 -4.17 0.59
C PHE A 258 -12.61 -4.37 -0.80
N SER A 259 -12.37 -5.52 -1.42
CA SER A 259 -12.86 -5.86 -2.76
C SER A 259 -14.39 -5.79 -2.83
N ASP A 260 -15.08 -6.37 -1.86
CA ASP A 260 -16.54 -6.35 -1.77
C ASP A 260 -17.11 -4.93 -1.74
N ALA A 261 -16.40 -4.00 -1.10
CA ALA A 261 -16.86 -2.63 -0.91
C ALA A 261 -16.41 -1.65 -2.01
N TYR A 262 -15.23 -1.85 -2.58
CA TYR A 262 -14.58 -0.87 -3.45
C TYR A 262 -14.37 -1.33 -4.88
N VAL A 263 -14.52 -2.62 -5.21
CA VAL A 263 -14.25 -3.12 -6.57
C VAL A 263 -15.57 -3.40 -7.28
N ASP A 264 -15.67 -3.05 -8.57
CA ASP A 264 -16.88 -3.30 -9.35
C ASP A 264 -17.14 -4.79 -9.61
N ALA A 265 -18.40 -5.15 -9.86
CA ALA A 265 -18.78 -6.55 -10.05
C ALA A 265 -18.03 -7.24 -11.21
N PRO A 266 -17.84 -6.62 -12.39
CA PRO A 266 -17.04 -7.23 -13.46
C PRO A 266 -15.59 -7.52 -13.05
N THR A 267 -14.97 -6.64 -12.26
CA THR A 267 -13.60 -6.84 -11.77
C THR A 267 -13.56 -7.88 -10.66
N GLN A 268 -14.58 -7.96 -9.79
CA GLN A 268 -14.71 -9.04 -8.81
C GLN A 268 -14.81 -10.42 -9.51
N ASP A 269 -15.61 -10.53 -10.57
CA ASP A 269 -15.72 -11.75 -11.37
C ASP A 269 -14.38 -12.13 -12.00
N PHE A 270 -13.66 -11.15 -12.56
CA PHE A 270 -12.31 -11.35 -13.07
C PHE A 270 -11.34 -11.82 -11.96
N ILE A 271 -11.39 -11.23 -10.77
CA ILE A 271 -10.54 -11.61 -9.63
C ILE A 271 -10.74 -13.08 -9.27
N GLN A 272 -11.98 -13.57 -9.26
CA GLN A 272 -12.28 -14.98 -8.97
C GLN A 272 -11.75 -15.92 -10.05
N GLN A 273 -11.92 -15.57 -11.33
CA GLN A 273 -11.36 -16.32 -12.45
C GLN A 273 -9.83 -16.35 -12.40
N TRP A 274 -9.21 -15.19 -12.19
CA TRP A 274 -7.77 -15.03 -12.08
C TRP A 274 -7.18 -15.80 -10.89
N GLN A 275 -7.88 -15.85 -9.75
CA GLN A 275 -7.44 -16.62 -8.59
C GLN A 275 -7.31 -18.11 -8.92
N SER A 276 -8.26 -18.66 -9.67
CA SER A 276 -8.23 -20.05 -10.12
C SER A 276 -7.03 -20.32 -11.04
N ILE A 277 -6.79 -19.42 -12.00
CA ILE A 277 -5.62 -19.47 -12.90
C ILE A 277 -4.32 -19.39 -12.11
N ARG A 278 -4.21 -18.43 -11.18
CA ARG A 278 -3.02 -18.21 -10.37
C ARG A 278 -2.66 -19.43 -9.52
N LEU A 279 -3.65 -20.09 -8.92
CA LEU A 279 -3.44 -21.35 -8.19
C LEU A 279 -2.96 -22.46 -9.13
N ALA A 280 -3.52 -22.55 -10.34
CA ALA A 280 -3.06 -23.50 -11.35
C ALA A 280 -1.60 -23.25 -11.77
N LEU A 281 -1.20 -21.98 -11.94
CA LEU A 281 0.17 -21.58 -12.27
C LEU A 281 1.19 -21.90 -11.16
N GLN A 282 0.76 -21.94 -9.91
CA GLN A 282 1.62 -22.26 -8.76
C GLN A 282 1.75 -23.77 -8.50
N HIS A 283 0.93 -24.59 -9.15
CA HIS A 283 0.94 -26.04 -8.98
C HIS A 283 2.28 -26.64 -9.44
N LYS A 284 2.94 -27.39 -8.55
CA LYS A 284 4.20 -28.09 -8.84
C LYS A 284 3.91 -29.57 -9.13
N PRO A 285 3.96 -30.02 -10.39
CA PRO A 285 3.68 -31.41 -10.74
C PRO A 285 4.80 -32.36 -10.31
N PHE A 286 4.42 -33.55 -9.81
CA PHE A 286 5.38 -34.65 -9.57
C PHE A 286 5.87 -35.31 -10.87
N HIS A 287 4.98 -35.39 -11.88
CA HIS A 287 5.28 -35.97 -13.20
C HIS A 287 4.89 -34.98 -14.31
N PRO A 288 5.76 -33.99 -14.63
CA PRO A 288 5.47 -32.95 -15.61
C PRO A 288 5.17 -33.47 -17.02
N THR A 289 5.69 -34.66 -17.37
CA THR A 289 5.52 -35.24 -18.70
C THR A 289 4.26 -36.09 -18.85
N SER A 290 3.52 -36.35 -17.76
CA SER A 290 2.32 -37.19 -17.80
C SER A 290 1.21 -36.57 -18.66
N ALA A 291 0.42 -37.41 -19.34
CA ALA A 291 -0.70 -36.96 -20.18
C ALA A 291 -1.72 -36.13 -19.38
N ALA A 292 -1.98 -36.50 -18.11
CA ALA A 292 -2.86 -35.78 -17.22
C ALA A 292 -2.34 -34.35 -16.92
N HIS A 293 -1.04 -34.20 -16.65
CA HIS A 293 -0.47 -32.87 -16.43
C HIS A 293 -0.47 -32.02 -17.71
N GLN A 294 -0.21 -32.62 -18.87
CA GLN A 294 -0.27 -31.91 -20.15
C GLN A 294 -1.68 -31.44 -20.49
N ALA A 295 -2.71 -32.24 -20.19
CA ALA A 295 -4.10 -31.81 -20.31
C ALA A 295 -4.42 -30.65 -19.35
N PHE A 296 -3.92 -30.71 -18.12
CA PHE A 296 -4.04 -29.62 -17.14
C PHE A 296 -3.38 -28.31 -17.64
N LEU A 297 -2.17 -28.38 -18.22
CA LEU A 297 -1.49 -27.20 -18.79
C LEU A 297 -2.26 -26.60 -19.96
N LYS A 298 -2.81 -27.44 -20.86
CA LYS A 298 -3.65 -26.97 -21.98
C LYS A 298 -4.92 -26.28 -21.50
N ASN A 299 -5.56 -26.80 -20.45
CA ASN A 299 -6.73 -26.14 -19.83
C ASN A 299 -6.33 -24.80 -19.20
N THR A 300 -5.22 -24.76 -18.45
CA THR A 300 -4.69 -23.52 -17.88
C THR A 300 -4.37 -22.48 -18.96
N LEU A 301 -3.82 -22.92 -20.10
CA LEU A 301 -3.56 -22.04 -21.25
C LEU A 301 -4.85 -21.46 -21.83
N ALA A 302 -5.89 -22.28 -22.02
CA ALA A 302 -7.19 -21.81 -22.51
C ALA A 302 -7.83 -20.79 -21.55
N GLN A 303 -7.69 -20.99 -20.23
CA GLN A 303 -8.14 -20.01 -19.23
C GLN A 303 -7.35 -18.70 -19.32
N LEU A 304 -6.02 -18.74 -19.49
CA LEU A 304 -5.20 -17.55 -19.71
C LEU A 304 -5.62 -16.79 -20.98
N GLU A 305 -5.84 -17.50 -22.07
CA GLU A 305 -6.29 -16.91 -23.33
C GLU A 305 -7.65 -16.20 -23.15
N SER A 306 -8.56 -16.77 -22.34
CA SER A 306 -9.88 -16.19 -22.07
C SER A 306 -9.85 -14.84 -21.32
N VAL A 307 -8.79 -14.55 -20.56
CA VAL A 307 -8.64 -13.30 -19.80
C VAL A 307 -7.66 -12.30 -20.44
N SER A 308 -7.03 -12.69 -21.55
CA SER A 308 -5.97 -11.90 -22.22
C SER A 308 -6.47 -10.58 -22.84
N ASN A 309 -7.77 -10.48 -23.10
CA ASN A 309 -8.43 -9.24 -23.54
C ASN A 309 -8.74 -8.27 -22.38
N ILE A 310 -8.66 -8.73 -21.13
CA ILE A 310 -8.90 -7.93 -19.92
C ILE A 310 -7.58 -7.38 -19.37
N VAL A 311 -6.57 -8.25 -19.21
CA VAL A 311 -5.25 -7.90 -18.67
C VAL A 311 -4.13 -8.59 -19.46
N ASN A 312 -2.91 -8.03 -19.40
CA ASN A 312 -1.76 -8.69 -20.02
C ASN A 312 -1.34 -9.94 -19.22
N VAL A 313 -1.32 -11.07 -19.93
CA VAL A 313 -0.89 -12.39 -19.42
C VAL A 313 0.13 -13.06 -20.34
N ASP A 314 0.82 -12.28 -21.18
CA ASP A 314 1.74 -12.82 -22.20
C ASP A 314 2.88 -13.62 -21.56
N LYS A 315 3.37 -13.16 -20.41
CA LYS A 315 4.42 -13.84 -19.65
C LYS A 315 3.95 -15.21 -19.17
N GLU A 316 2.75 -15.30 -18.62
CA GLU A 316 2.16 -16.54 -18.13
C GLU A 316 1.87 -17.51 -19.28
N ILE A 317 1.30 -17.00 -20.39
CA ILE A 317 1.06 -17.77 -21.61
C ILE A 317 2.37 -18.37 -22.13
N ASN A 318 3.43 -17.57 -22.25
CA ASN A 318 4.73 -18.03 -22.74
C ASN A 318 5.37 -19.06 -21.80
N GLY A 319 5.18 -18.89 -20.48
CA GLY A 319 5.62 -19.87 -19.47
C GLY A 319 4.94 -21.23 -19.66
N ILE A 320 3.62 -21.25 -19.82
CA ILE A 320 2.85 -22.48 -20.02
C ILE A 320 3.16 -23.13 -21.38
N LYS A 321 3.25 -22.33 -22.45
CA LYS A 321 3.63 -22.84 -23.78
C LYS A 321 5.01 -23.52 -23.76
N SER A 322 5.97 -22.95 -23.05
CA SER A 322 7.30 -23.54 -22.88
C SER A 322 7.22 -24.89 -22.14
N ALA A 323 6.44 -24.98 -21.07
CA ALA A 323 6.26 -26.22 -20.29
C ALA A 323 5.61 -27.35 -21.09
N ILE A 324 4.71 -27.02 -22.03
CA ILE A 324 4.10 -27.99 -22.96
C ILE A 324 5.11 -28.44 -24.04
N GLN A 325 5.97 -27.55 -24.52
CA GLN A 325 6.91 -27.85 -25.62
C GLN A 325 8.12 -28.69 -25.20
N VAL A 326 8.60 -28.58 -23.95
CA VAL A 326 9.72 -29.38 -23.42
C VAL A 326 9.45 -30.89 -23.49
N THR A 327 8.17 -31.29 -23.56
CA THR A 327 7.74 -32.70 -23.61
C THR A 327 7.67 -33.29 -25.01
N ASN A 328 7.56 -32.46 -26.06
CA ASN A 328 7.48 -32.95 -27.44
C ASN A 328 8.86 -33.26 -28.05
N LYS A 329 9.95 -33.08 -27.29
CA LYS A 329 11.35 -33.29 -27.73
C LYS A 329 12.03 -34.51 -27.06
N SER A 330 11.30 -35.34 -26.31
CA SER A 330 11.81 -36.55 -25.66
C SER A 330 11.34 -37.82 -26.36
#